data_AF-A0A7S2IDQ1-F1
#
_entry.id   AF-A0A7S2IDQ1-F1
#
_cell.length_a   1.000
_cell.length_b   1.000
_cell.length_c   1.000
_cell.angle_alpha   90.00
_cell.angle_beta   90.00
_cell.angle_gamma   90.00
#
_symmetry.space_group_name_H-M   'P 1'
#
loop_
_entity.id
_entity.type
_entity.pdbx_description
1 polymer ?
#
loop_
_entity_poly.entity_id
_entity_poly.type
_entity_poly.pdbx_seq_one_letter_code
_entity_poly.pdbx_strand_id
1 'polypeptide(L)'
;MWTVLTASTIGPGTVTMCSKAGADYRTALFWCVIIAACVAWIMQEGSARLTLAAGCTLGEAVRRRTLTGRAVVLRVCFAVFVVVGNFLYECNNFAGAMAAVDILLLPPPARNLSAVNCTSGDLGRIEKADEDSTAAFAARQLINLGLGALTLALLMFGGGTERISLLLSAVVMLMIVCFAVTLFGMGLPPNLLAGLLPSIPEGAAEVALAVIGTTVIPVNLLMGSSLARNTTSGSMRPGVALASLLSGLISMLVQLVGAHVPSRPPCVPFELIDLAHVLEGVMGPAGDS
;
A
#
# COMPACT_ATOMS: atom_id res chain seq x y z
N MET A 1 -19.64 3.47 4.88
CA MET A 1 -18.86 4.35 5.80
C MET A 1 -17.53 3.70 6.18
N TRP A 2 -17.51 2.51 6.80
CA TRP A 2 -16.27 1.82 7.17
C TRP A 2 -15.41 1.35 5.97
N THR A 3 -16.03 1.13 4.82
CA THR A 3 -15.34 0.82 3.55
C THR A 3 -14.35 1.89 3.10
N VAL A 4 -14.54 3.15 3.52
CA VAL A 4 -13.60 4.23 3.24
C VAL A 4 -12.27 4.01 3.96
N LEU A 5 -12.26 3.39 5.15
CA LEU A 5 -11.01 3.03 5.83
C LEU A 5 -10.22 2.01 5.00
N THR A 6 -10.88 0.98 4.48
CA THR A 6 -10.23 0.01 3.59
C THR A 6 -9.67 0.69 2.34
N ALA A 7 -10.46 1.56 1.69
CA ALA A 7 -10.04 2.28 0.49
C ALA A 7 -8.86 3.23 0.76
N SER A 8 -8.79 3.84 1.94
CA SER A 8 -7.66 4.71 2.33
C SER A 8 -6.37 3.95 2.68
N THR A 9 -6.46 2.64 2.94
CA THR A 9 -5.32 1.82 3.36
C THR A 9 -4.61 1.17 2.17
N ILE A 10 -5.31 0.99 1.06
CA ILE A 10 -4.78 0.31 -0.12
C ILE A 10 -4.53 1.32 -1.23
N GLY A 11 -3.24 1.61 -1.47
CA GLY A 11 -2.78 2.46 -2.57
C GLY A 11 -1.81 1.72 -3.51
N PRO A 12 -1.36 2.39 -4.60
CA PRO A 12 -0.38 1.83 -5.54
C PRO A 12 0.96 1.49 -4.85
N GLY A 13 1.30 2.22 -3.78
CA GLY A 13 2.47 1.90 -2.95
C GLY A 13 2.31 0.58 -2.19
N THR A 14 1.13 0.32 -1.63
CA THR A 14 0.80 -0.97 -0.99
C THR A 14 0.90 -2.10 -1.99
N VAL A 15 0.37 -1.91 -3.21
CA VAL A 15 0.45 -2.90 -4.29
C VAL A 15 1.90 -3.20 -4.64
N THR A 16 2.71 -2.17 -4.85
CA THR A 16 4.13 -2.31 -5.18
C THR A 16 4.89 -3.08 -4.12
N MET A 17 4.72 -2.74 -2.84
CA MET A 17 5.44 -3.41 -1.75
C MET A 17 4.95 -4.84 -1.50
N CYS A 18 3.64 -5.10 -1.60
CA CYS A 18 3.11 -6.46 -1.48
C CYS A 18 3.57 -7.33 -2.65
N SER A 19 3.52 -6.82 -3.89
CA SER A 19 4.01 -7.56 -5.06
C SER A 19 5.51 -7.82 -4.98
N LYS A 20 6.30 -6.83 -4.55
CA LYS A 20 7.74 -7.00 -4.29
C LYS A 20 8.00 -8.07 -3.24
N ALA A 21 7.28 -8.04 -2.13
CA ALA A 21 7.39 -9.04 -1.07
C ALA A 21 7.09 -10.46 -1.59
N GLY A 22 6.07 -10.60 -2.44
CA GLY A 22 5.76 -11.86 -3.10
C GLY A 22 6.83 -12.30 -4.11
N ALA A 23 7.32 -11.40 -4.93
CA ALA A 23 8.28 -11.70 -5.97
C ALA A 23 9.66 -12.10 -5.39
N ASP A 24 10.13 -11.38 -4.38
CA ASP A 24 11.46 -11.58 -3.80
C ASP A 24 11.47 -12.71 -2.75
N TYR A 25 10.40 -12.83 -1.95
CA TYR A 25 10.36 -13.73 -0.79
C TYR A 25 9.24 -14.77 -0.84
N ARG A 26 8.53 -14.90 -1.96
CA ARG A 26 7.42 -15.85 -2.16
C ARG A 26 6.40 -15.71 -1.04
N THR A 27 6.11 -16.79 -0.32
CA THR A 27 5.14 -16.81 0.78
C THR A 27 5.74 -16.43 2.13
N ALA A 28 7.06 -16.25 2.25
CA ALA A 28 7.74 -16.11 3.54
C ALA A 28 7.32 -14.87 4.36
N LEU A 29 6.86 -13.81 3.68
CA LEU A 29 6.44 -12.55 4.33
C LEU A 29 4.91 -12.44 4.53
N PHE A 30 4.15 -13.52 4.38
CA PHE A 30 2.67 -13.46 4.51
C PHE A 30 2.23 -13.16 5.94
N TRP A 31 2.92 -13.75 6.91
CA TRP A 31 2.67 -13.47 8.32
C TRP A 31 2.81 -11.97 8.66
N CYS A 32 3.65 -11.22 7.94
CA CYS A 32 3.81 -9.77 8.15
C CYS A 32 2.50 -9.02 7.85
N VAL A 33 1.81 -9.36 6.75
CA VAL A 33 0.51 -8.76 6.40
C VAL A 33 -0.54 -9.11 7.44
N ILE A 34 -0.57 -10.36 7.91
CA ILE A 34 -1.54 -10.80 8.91
C ILE A 34 -1.33 -10.04 10.22
N ILE A 35 -0.09 -9.98 10.71
CA ILE A 35 0.22 -9.22 11.93
C ILE A 35 -0.10 -7.75 11.74
N ALA A 36 0.25 -7.16 10.59
CA ALA A 36 -0.04 -5.76 10.32
C ALA A 36 -1.55 -5.48 10.30
N ALA A 37 -2.36 -6.36 9.70
CA ALA A 37 -3.81 -6.26 9.70
C ALA A 37 -4.40 -6.42 11.11
N CYS A 38 -3.87 -7.34 11.92
CA CYS A 38 -4.25 -7.50 13.32
C CYS A 38 -3.92 -6.26 14.15
N VAL A 39 -2.71 -5.71 14.00
CA VAL A 39 -2.29 -4.48 14.68
C VAL A 39 -3.18 -3.31 14.26
N ALA A 40 -3.41 -3.14 12.97
CA ALA A 40 -4.28 -2.11 12.43
C ALA A 40 -5.70 -2.24 13.01
N TRP A 41 -6.25 -3.45 13.09
CA TRP A 41 -7.56 -3.70 13.69
C TRP A 41 -7.59 -3.33 15.18
N ILE A 42 -6.64 -3.83 15.98
CA ILE A 42 -6.57 -3.56 17.42
C ILE A 42 -6.47 -2.06 17.70
N MET A 43 -5.61 -1.36 16.95
CA MET A 43 -5.41 0.08 17.16
C MET A 43 -6.64 0.89 16.73
N GLN A 44 -7.29 0.54 15.61
CA GLN A 44 -8.50 1.23 15.14
C GLN A 44 -9.72 0.93 16.03
N GLU A 45 -9.88 -0.31 16.52
CA GLU A 45 -10.94 -0.66 17.48
C GLU A 45 -10.74 0.08 18.80
N GLY A 46 -9.49 0.17 19.28
CA GLY A 46 -9.15 0.94 20.47
C GLY A 46 -9.44 2.44 20.34
N SER A 47 -9.07 3.06 19.21
CA SER A 47 -9.34 4.48 18.97
C SER A 47 -10.85 4.77 18.80
N ALA A 48 -11.57 3.89 18.13
CA ALA A 48 -13.02 3.99 17.96
C ALA A 48 -13.77 3.79 19.28
N ARG A 49 -13.35 2.83 20.11
CA ARG A 49 -13.92 2.60 21.45
C ARG A 49 -13.68 3.78 22.38
N LEU A 50 -12.50 4.40 22.31
CA LEU A 50 -12.22 5.64 23.04
C LEU A 50 -13.21 6.74 22.65
N THR A 51 -13.50 6.92 21.35
CA THR A 51 -14.48 7.93 20.91
C THR A 51 -15.86 7.69 21.50
N LEU A 52 -16.35 6.46 21.47
CA LEU A 52 -17.68 6.13 22.02
C LEU A 52 -17.75 6.33 23.53
N ALA A 53 -16.68 5.99 24.26
CA ALA A 53 -16.65 6.11 25.71
C ALA A 53 -16.44 7.57 26.19
N ALA A 54 -15.61 8.34 25.49
CA ALA A 54 -15.23 9.69 25.88
C ALA A 54 -16.07 10.79 25.22
N GLY A 55 -16.89 10.47 24.21
CA GLY A 55 -17.68 11.44 23.44
C GLY A 55 -16.84 12.42 22.61
N CYS A 56 -15.54 12.14 22.42
CA CYS A 56 -14.60 12.98 21.70
C CYS A 56 -13.60 12.11 20.92
N THR A 57 -13.06 12.61 19.80
CA THR A 57 -12.12 11.84 18.97
C THR A 57 -10.78 11.62 19.68
N LEU A 58 -9.97 10.69 19.16
CA LEU A 58 -8.62 10.46 19.70
C LEU A 58 -7.78 11.75 19.73
N GLY A 59 -7.83 12.55 18.66
CA GLY A 59 -7.13 13.85 18.61
C GLY A 59 -7.63 14.85 19.66
N GLU A 60 -8.95 14.91 19.90
CA GLU A 60 -9.54 15.74 20.95
C GLU A 60 -9.15 15.26 22.35
N ALA A 61 -9.18 13.95 22.58
CA ALA A 61 -8.79 13.33 23.84
C ALA A 61 -7.32 13.61 24.17
N VAL A 62 -6.42 13.42 23.19
CA VAL A 62 -5.00 13.79 23.31
C VAL A 62 -4.88 15.26 23.66
N ARG A 63 -5.54 16.15 22.90
CA ARG A 63 -5.50 17.61 23.15
C ARG A 63 -5.99 17.98 24.56
N ARG A 64 -7.07 17.37 25.05
CA ARG A 64 -7.65 17.63 26.40
C ARG A 64 -6.74 17.15 27.53
N ARG A 65 -6.07 15.99 27.37
CA ARG A 65 -5.14 15.42 28.36
C ARG A 65 -3.79 16.13 28.43
N THR A 66 -3.43 16.89 27.40
CA THR A 66 -2.07 17.46 27.20
C THR A 66 -2.06 18.98 27.18
N LEU A 67 -2.97 19.61 27.94
CA LEU A 67 -3.16 21.06 27.91
C LEU A 67 -2.00 21.86 28.52
N THR A 68 -1.28 21.35 29.53
CA THR A 68 -0.24 22.12 30.25
C THR A 68 1.02 21.30 30.57
N GLY A 69 2.14 22.01 30.71
CA GLY A 69 3.42 21.45 31.18
C GLY A 69 4.06 20.42 30.24
N ARG A 70 4.70 19.40 30.82
CA ARG A 70 5.43 18.33 30.11
C ARG A 70 4.52 17.52 29.18
N ALA A 71 3.21 17.53 29.41
CA ALA A 71 2.24 16.82 28.57
C ALA A 71 2.10 17.43 27.17
N VAL A 72 2.40 18.73 26.98
CA VAL A 72 2.42 19.38 25.66
C VAL A 72 3.48 18.73 24.75
N VAL A 73 4.63 18.36 25.31
CA VAL A 73 5.69 17.66 24.56
C VAL A 73 5.17 16.34 24.01
N LEU A 74 4.45 15.55 24.82
CA LEU A 74 3.85 14.29 24.37
C LEU A 74 2.85 14.49 23.22
N ARG A 75 2.05 15.56 23.27
CA ARG A 75 1.14 15.91 22.16
C ARG A 75 1.90 16.25 20.89
N VAL A 76 2.97 17.05 21.00
CA VAL A 76 3.80 17.43 19.84
C VAL A 76 4.47 16.19 19.26
N CYS A 77 5.06 15.32 20.09
CA CYS A 77 5.65 14.07 19.62
C CYS A 77 4.63 13.18 18.90
N PHE A 78 3.42 13.04 19.45
CA PHE A 78 2.35 12.29 18.79
C PHE A 78 1.93 12.92 17.46
N ALA A 79 1.77 14.24 17.41
CA ALA A 79 1.43 14.95 16.18
C ALA A 79 2.53 14.81 15.12
N VAL A 80 3.80 14.94 15.51
CA VAL A 80 4.96 14.73 14.62
C VAL A 80 4.98 13.29 14.11
N PHE A 81 4.77 12.29 14.97
CA PHE A 81 4.68 10.89 14.56
C PHE A 81 3.59 10.66 13.51
N VAL A 82 2.39 11.23 13.71
CA VAL A 82 1.29 11.10 12.75
C VAL A 82 1.62 11.80 11.42
N VAL A 83 2.15 13.02 11.47
CA VAL A 83 2.49 13.81 10.26
C VAL A 83 3.61 13.14 9.46
N VAL A 84 4.70 12.77 10.13
CA VAL A 84 5.86 12.13 9.49
C VAL A 84 5.47 10.75 8.96
N GLY A 85 4.75 9.94 9.75
CA GLY A 85 4.30 8.63 9.31
C GLY A 85 3.36 8.70 8.10
N ASN A 86 2.45 9.68 8.08
CA ASN A 86 1.58 9.91 6.92
C ASN A 86 2.37 10.42 5.71
N PHE A 87 3.35 11.31 5.91
CA PHE A 87 4.21 11.78 4.83
C PHE A 87 4.98 10.62 4.19
N LEU A 88 5.57 9.74 4.99
CA LEU A 88 6.27 8.54 4.50
C LEU A 88 5.33 7.58 3.76
N TYR A 89 4.11 7.38 4.27
CA TYR A 89 3.09 6.59 3.59
C TYR A 89 2.73 7.19 2.20
N GLU A 90 2.51 8.50 2.13
CA GLU A 90 2.19 9.16 0.85
C GLU A 90 3.39 9.18 -0.11
N CYS A 91 4.63 9.29 0.38
CA CYS A 91 5.82 9.10 -0.46
C CYS A 91 5.84 7.71 -1.10
N ASN A 92 5.44 6.67 -0.36
CA ASN A 92 5.35 5.32 -0.90
C ASN A 92 4.25 5.19 -1.97
N ASN A 93 3.08 5.81 -1.74
CA ASN A 93 2.03 5.85 -2.76
C ASN A 93 2.45 6.64 -4.01
N PHE A 94 3.18 7.74 -3.82
CA PHE A 94 3.74 8.53 -4.92
C PHE A 94 4.73 7.71 -5.74
N ALA A 95 5.64 6.97 -5.10
CA ALA A 95 6.57 6.08 -5.78
C ALA A 95 5.84 4.98 -6.57
N GLY A 96 4.80 4.36 -6.00
CA GLY A 96 3.98 3.38 -6.72
C GLY A 96 3.24 3.97 -7.92
N ALA A 97 2.72 5.20 -7.79
CA ALA A 97 2.08 5.90 -8.90
C ALA A 97 3.06 6.22 -10.03
N MET A 98 4.31 6.60 -9.72
CA MET A 98 5.37 6.81 -10.73
C MET A 98 5.61 5.55 -11.54
N ALA A 99 5.73 4.39 -10.86
CA ALA A 99 5.93 3.12 -11.53
C ALA A 99 4.75 2.74 -12.43
N ALA A 100 3.52 3.10 -12.06
CA ALA A 100 2.34 2.90 -12.90
C ALA A 100 2.33 3.81 -14.14
N VAL A 101 2.75 5.08 -14.00
CA VAL A 101 2.89 6.02 -15.13
C VAL A 101 3.92 5.53 -16.12
N ASP A 102 5.03 4.97 -15.64
CA ASP A 102 6.07 4.40 -16.51
C ASP A 102 5.54 3.27 -17.39
N ILE A 103 4.73 2.37 -16.82
CA ILE A 103 4.11 1.28 -17.58
C ILE A 103 3.12 1.81 -18.62
N LEU A 104 2.40 2.90 -18.32
CA LEU A 104 1.36 3.43 -19.20
C LEU A 104 1.91 4.29 -20.35
N LEU A 105 2.96 5.08 -20.09
CA LEU A 105 3.43 6.11 -21.02
C LEU A 105 4.74 5.76 -21.73
N LEU A 106 5.55 4.86 -21.17
CA LEU A 106 6.83 4.50 -21.74
C LEU A 106 6.78 3.07 -22.27
N PRO A 107 7.36 2.81 -23.46
CA PRO A 107 7.48 1.44 -23.93
C PRO A 107 8.28 0.63 -22.90
N PRO A 108 7.84 -0.59 -22.56
CA PRO A 108 8.53 -1.40 -21.58
C PRO A 108 9.97 -1.63 -22.04
N PRO A 109 10.97 -1.46 -21.16
CA PRO A 109 12.33 -1.79 -21.52
C PRO A 109 12.38 -3.29 -21.81
N ALA A 110 12.81 -3.67 -23.01
CA ALA A 110 13.00 -5.06 -23.40
C ALA A 110 14.16 -5.67 -22.60
N ARG A 111 13.91 -6.06 -21.35
CA ARG A 111 14.87 -6.73 -20.47
C ARG A 111 14.73 -8.24 -20.64
N ASN A 112 15.66 -8.86 -21.36
CA ASN A 112 15.83 -10.30 -21.33
C ASN A 112 16.46 -10.70 -19.99
N LEU A 113 15.64 -10.94 -18.95
CA LEU A 113 16.11 -11.31 -17.62
C LEU A 113 16.96 -12.58 -17.60
N SER A 114 16.75 -13.50 -18.55
CA SER A 114 17.51 -14.73 -18.74
C SER A 114 18.92 -14.54 -19.31
N ALA A 115 19.26 -13.34 -19.82
CA ALA A 115 20.59 -13.01 -20.33
C ALA A 115 21.47 -12.25 -19.32
N VAL A 116 20.91 -11.82 -18.17
CA VAL A 116 21.64 -11.03 -17.17
C VAL A 116 22.38 -11.96 -16.23
N ASN A 117 23.72 -11.85 -16.18
CA ASN A 117 24.57 -12.73 -15.39
C ASN A 117 25.30 -12.03 -14.22
N CYS A 118 24.80 -10.85 -13.82
CA CYS A 118 25.31 -10.04 -12.70
C CYS A 118 26.83 -9.80 -12.72
N THR A 119 27.41 -9.64 -13.90
CA THR A 119 28.84 -9.31 -14.04
C THR A 119 29.08 -7.83 -13.72
N SER A 120 30.33 -7.43 -13.45
CA SER A 120 30.66 -6.01 -13.19
C SER A 120 30.25 -5.08 -14.33
N GLY A 121 30.23 -5.59 -15.58
CA GLY A 121 29.71 -4.87 -16.74
C GLY A 121 28.19 -4.71 -16.75
N ASP A 122 27.45 -5.71 -16.26
CA ASP A 122 25.98 -5.63 -16.13
C ASP A 122 25.58 -4.70 -14.99
N LEU A 123 26.28 -4.78 -13.85
CA LEU A 123 26.10 -3.87 -12.70
C LEU A 123 26.33 -2.41 -13.11
N GLY A 124 27.44 -2.12 -13.79
CA GLY A 124 27.71 -0.76 -14.30
C GLY A 124 26.71 -0.30 -15.36
N ARG A 125 26.06 -1.22 -16.11
CA ARG A 125 25.01 -0.87 -17.07
C ARG A 125 23.67 -0.59 -16.40
N ILE A 126 23.35 -1.31 -15.31
CA ILE A 126 22.16 -1.09 -14.48
C ILE A 126 22.30 0.24 -13.73
N GLU A 127 23.43 0.48 -13.07
CA GLU A 127 23.72 1.75 -12.38
C GLU A 127 23.68 2.95 -13.33
N LYS A 128 24.30 2.82 -14.51
CA LYS A 128 24.30 3.89 -15.52
C LYS A 128 22.93 4.16 -16.14
N ALA A 129 22.10 3.13 -16.32
CA ALA A 129 20.72 3.31 -16.79
C ALA A 129 19.84 4.03 -15.75
N ASP A 130 20.13 3.86 -14.46
CA ASP A 130 19.47 4.59 -13.37
C ASP A 130 19.95 6.05 -13.31
N GLU A 131 21.25 6.29 -13.53
CA GLU A 131 21.90 7.61 -13.48
C GLU A 131 21.59 8.53 -14.70
N ASP A 132 21.61 8.00 -15.93
CA ASP A 132 21.29 8.75 -17.17
C ASP A 132 19.79 9.10 -17.29
N SER A 133 18.95 8.59 -16.40
CA SER A 133 17.50 8.77 -16.43
C SER A 133 17.00 10.05 -15.76
N THR A 134 17.87 10.98 -15.35
CA THR A 134 17.50 12.23 -14.65
C THR A 134 16.43 13.07 -15.35
N ALA A 135 16.44 13.15 -16.69
CA ALA A 135 15.39 13.85 -17.45
C ALA A 135 14.06 13.08 -17.48
N ALA A 136 14.11 11.75 -17.59
CA ALA A 136 12.92 10.89 -17.52
C ALA A 136 12.33 10.92 -16.09
N PHE A 137 13.17 10.91 -15.07
CA PHE A 137 12.79 11.06 -13.67
C PHE A 137 12.07 12.38 -13.42
N ALA A 138 12.59 13.51 -13.93
CA ALA A 138 11.94 14.81 -13.82
C ALA A 138 10.57 14.84 -14.53
N ALA A 139 10.46 14.28 -15.73
CA ALA A 139 9.20 14.18 -16.45
C ALA A 139 8.15 13.37 -15.68
N ARG A 140 8.53 12.21 -15.13
CA ARG A 140 7.66 11.37 -14.28
C ARG A 140 7.15 12.16 -13.07
N GLN A 141 8.04 12.89 -12.39
CA GLN A 141 7.66 13.67 -11.21
C GLN A 141 6.66 14.77 -11.55
N LEU A 142 6.84 15.46 -12.69
CA LEU A 142 5.92 16.50 -13.15
C LEU A 142 4.53 15.95 -13.43
N ILE A 143 4.42 14.76 -14.03
CA ILE A 143 3.13 14.11 -14.29
C ILE A 143 2.42 13.79 -12.98
N ASN A 144 3.12 13.20 -12.01
CA ASN A 144 2.52 12.87 -10.72
C ASN A 144 2.15 14.11 -9.88
N LEU A 145 3.00 15.14 -9.89
CA LEU A 145 2.67 16.44 -9.30
C LEU A 145 1.45 17.06 -9.98
N GLY A 146 1.33 16.93 -11.30
CA GLY A 146 0.16 17.35 -12.08
C GLY A 146 -1.11 16.60 -11.70
N LEU A 147 -1.05 15.26 -11.58
CA LEU A 147 -2.16 14.44 -11.11
C LEU A 147 -2.58 14.82 -9.67
N GLY A 148 -1.61 15.02 -8.78
CA GLY A 148 -1.85 15.51 -7.43
C GLY A 148 -2.55 16.89 -7.42
N ALA A 149 -2.05 17.85 -8.17
CA ALA A 149 -2.65 19.17 -8.30
C ALA A 149 -4.08 19.11 -8.90
N LEU A 150 -4.30 18.23 -9.88
CA LEU A 150 -5.62 17.99 -10.46
C LEU A 150 -6.61 17.43 -9.42
N THR A 151 -6.21 16.41 -8.64
CA THR A 151 -7.06 15.86 -7.57
C THR A 151 -7.38 16.92 -6.51
N LEU A 152 -6.42 17.77 -6.14
CA LEU A 152 -6.64 18.88 -5.22
C LEU A 152 -7.62 19.90 -5.80
N ALA A 153 -7.48 20.28 -7.07
CA ALA A 153 -8.40 21.18 -7.75
C ALA A 153 -9.83 20.59 -7.80
N LEU A 154 -9.97 19.31 -8.13
CA LEU A 154 -11.26 18.61 -8.12
C LEU A 154 -11.89 18.58 -6.72
N LEU A 155 -11.09 18.42 -5.67
CA LEU A 155 -11.58 18.49 -4.29
C LEU A 155 -12.05 19.89 -3.90
N MET A 156 -11.29 20.94 -4.28
CA MET A 156 -11.61 22.32 -3.92
C MET A 156 -12.81 22.88 -4.69
N PHE A 157 -12.96 22.52 -5.97
CA PHE A 157 -13.99 23.08 -6.86
C PHE A 157 -15.17 22.13 -7.13
N GLY A 158 -15.04 20.83 -6.87
CA GLY A 158 -16.02 19.80 -7.25
C GLY A 158 -17.17 19.54 -6.28
N GLY A 159 -17.19 20.20 -5.11
CA GLY A 159 -18.36 20.31 -4.22
C GLY A 159 -18.93 19.03 -3.59
N GLY A 160 -18.39 17.83 -3.86
CA GLY A 160 -18.92 16.58 -3.33
C GLY A 160 -17.85 15.52 -3.08
N THR A 161 -17.44 15.36 -1.81
CA THR A 161 -16.51 14.31 -1.36
C THR A 161 -17.07 12.88 -1.57
N GLU A 162 -18.39 12.77 -1.72
CA GLU A 162 -19.07 11.49 -1.95
C GLU A 162 -18.71 10.86 -3.29
N ARG A 163 -18.60 11.66 -4.37
CA ARG A 163 -18.19 11.17 -5.70
C ARG A 163 -16.77 10.64 -5.71
N ILE A 164 -15.88 11.31 -4.98
CA ILE A 164 -14.48 10.92 -4.86
C ILE A 164 -14.36 9.62 -4.07
N SER A 165 -15.08 9.50 -2.94
CA SER A 165 -15.12 8.26 -2.18
C SER A 165 -15.68 7.09 -2.99
N LEU A 166 -16.69 7.32 -3.83
CA LEU A 166 -17.26 6.30 -4.70
C LEU A 166 -16.25 5.87 -5.77
N LEU A 167 -15.60 6.83 -6.43
CA LEU A 167 -14.56 6.58 -7.43
C LEU A 167 -13.40 5.77 -6.84
N LEU A 168 -12.87 6.17 -5.68
CA LEU A 168 -11.79 5.46 -4.99
C LEU A 168 -12.21 4.02 -4.64
N SER A 169 -13.42 3.84 -4.13
CA SER A 169 -13.93 2.49 -3.82
C SER A 169 -14.11 1.63 -5.08
N ALA A 170 -14.51 2.22 -6.21
CA ALA A 170 -14.66 1.51 -7.47
C ALA A 170 -13.30 1.07 -8.03
N VAL A 171 -12.27 1.95 -7.97
CA VAL A 171 -10.91 1.61 -8.39
C VAL A 171 -10.32 0.50 -7.52
N VAL A 172 -10.47 0.59 -6.20
CA VAL A 172 -10.02 -0.47 -5.29
C VAL A 172 -10.76 -1.77 -5.59
N MET A 173 -12.08 -1.73 -5.81
CA MET A 173 -12.84 -2.94 -6.14
C MET A 173 -12.39 -3.57 -7.45
N LEU A 174 -12.15 -2.77 -8.50
CA LEU A 174 -11.60 -3.23 -9.77
C LEU A 174 -10.26 -3.96 -9.54
N MET A 175 -9.38 -3.35 -8.78
CA MET A 175 -8.07 -3.90 -8.47
C MET A 175 -8.17 -5.26 -7.75
N ILE A 176 -9.09 -5.39 -6.78
CA ILE A 176 -9.36 -6.65 -6.09
C ILE A 176 -9.80 -7.72 -7.07
N VAL A 177 -10.74 -7.39 -7.95
CA VAL A 177 -11.24 -8.33 -8.96
C VAL A 177 -10.12 -8.77 -9.89
N CYS A 178 -9.31 -7.84 -10.40
CA CYS A 178 -8.18 -8.14 -11.28
C CYS A 178 -7.24 -9.15 -10.63
N PHE A 179 -6.69 -8.83 -9.45
CA PHE A 179 -5.75 -9.74 -8.80
C PHE A 179 -6.41 -11.07 -8.39
N ALA A 180 -7.70 -11.06 -8.00
CA ALA A 180 -8.40 -12.28 -7.63
C ALA A 180 -8.53 -13.22 -8.83
N VAL A 181 -8.97 -12.71 -9.98
CA VAL A 181 -9.04 -13.46 -11.24
C VAL A 181 -7.68 -14.03 -11.61
N THR A 182 -6.61 -13.23 -11.52
CA THR A 182 -5.25 -13.70 -11.81
C THR A 182 -4.82 -14.83 -10.88
N LEU A 183 -5.10 -14.71 -9.58
CA LEU A 183 -4.78 -15.74 -8.60
C LEU A 183 -5.58 -17.03 -8.84
N PHE A 184 -6.87 -16.93 -9.17
CA PHE A 184 -7.68 -18.10 -9.50
C PHE A 184 -7.21 -18.78 -10.81
N GLY A 185 -6.70 -18.01 -11.78
CA GLY A 185 -6.15 -18.54 -13.02
C GLY A 185 -4.82 -19.27 -12.85
N MET A 186 -3.95 -18.80 -11.94
CA MET A 186 -2.63 -19.40 -11.69
C MET A 186 -2.62 -20.49 -10.61
N GLY A 187 -3.58 -20.44 -9.67
CA GLY A 187 -3.64 -21.34 -8.53
C GLY A 187 -2.86 -20.82 -7.31
N LEU A 188 -3.02 -21.52 -6.18
CA LEU A 188 -2.34 -21.17 -4.93
C LEU A 188 -0.96 -21.84 -4.88
N PRO A 189 0.08 -21.14 -4.41
CA PRO A 189 1.38 -21.75 -4.21
C PRO A 189 1.29 -22.84 -3.12
N PRO A 190 1.91 -24.01 -3.31
CA PRO A 190 1.81 -25.15 -2.39
C PRO A 190 2.36 -24.83 -0.98
N ASN A 191 3.28 -23.87 -0.88
CA ASN A 191 3.92 -23.45 0.37
C ASN A 191 3.18 -22.31 1.08
N LEU A 192 1.88 -22.13 0.83
CA LEU A 192 1.05 -21.10 1.47
C LEU A 192 1.07 -21.20 3.00
N LEU A 193 0.89 -22.42 3.52
CA LEU A 193 0.85 -22.67 4.96
C LEU A 193 2.19 -22.38 5.66
N ALA A 194 3.31 -22.61 4.96
CA ALA A 194 4.64 -22.29 5.48
C ALA A 194 4.85 -20.78 5.64
N GLY A 195 4.21 -19.97 4.80
CA GLY A 195 4.26 -18.50 4.87
C GLY A 195 3.57 -17.88 6.09
N LEU A 196 2.71 -18.65 6.77
CA LEU A 196 2.07 -18.24 8.02
C LEU A 196 3.03 -18.28 9.21
N LEU A 197 4.14 -19.00 9.10
CA LEU A 197 5.15 -19.09 10.15
C LEU A 197 6.09 -17.87 10.07
N PRO A 198 6.30 -17.16 11.19
CA PRO A 198 7.17 -15.99 11.21
C PRO A 198 8.62 -16.39 10.90
N SER A 199 9.08 -15.99 9.72
CA SER A 199 10.46 -16.12 9.27
C SER A 199 10.86 -14.85 8.52
N ILE A 200 12.08 -14.37 8.77
CA ILE A 200 12.66 -13.22 8.06
C ILE A 200 13.91 -13.73 7.35
N PRO A 201 13.83 -14.01 6.03
CA PRO A 201 14.99 -14.30 5.21
C PRO A 201 15.99 -13.13 5.17
N GLU A 202 17.24 -13.39 4.77
CA GLU A 202 18.23 -12.33 4.58
C GLU A 202 17.74 -11.28 3.58
N GLY A 203 17.91 -9.99 3.91
CA GLY A 203 17.42 -8.85 3.11
C GLY A 203 15.92 -8.56 3.23
N ALA A 204 15.11 -9.44 3.84
CA ALA A 204 13.66 -9.31 3.86
C ALA A 204 13.13 -8.24 4.82
N ALA A 205 13.94 -7.78 5.77
CA ALA A 205 13.53 -6.86 6.84
C ALA A 205 13.00 -5.53 6.30
N GLU A 206 13.63 -4.96 5.28
CA GLU A 206 13.22 -3.67 4.68
C GLU A 206 11.87 -3.79 3.99
N VAL A 207 11.67 -4.87 3.22
CA VAL A 207 10.42 -5.14 2.52
C VAL A 207 9.31 -5.49 3.52
N ALA A 208 9.61 -6.26 4.57
CA ALA A 208 8.68 -6.55 5.65
C ALA A 208 8.21 -5.29 6.38
N LEU A 209 9.16 -4.42 6.77
CA LEU A 209 8.86 -3.13 7.41
C LEU A 209 8.01 -2.24 6.51
N ALA A 210 8.29 -2.22 5.20
CA ALA A 210 7.50 -1.45 4.26
C ALA A 210 6.07 -1.99 4.10
N VAL A 211 5.89 -3.31 3.99
CA VAL A 211 4.57 -3.94 3.94
C VAL A 211 3.77 -3.63 5.21
N ILE A 212 4.40 -3.75 6.39
CA ILE A 212 3.76 -3.42 7.66
C ILE A 212 3.41 -1.92 7.72
N GLY A 213 4.32 -1.04 7.31
CA GLY A 213 4.14 0.41 7.30
C GLY A 213 3.02 0.89 6.38
N THR A 214 2.81 0.22 5.25
CA THR A 214 1.67 0.52 4.35
C THR A 214 0.32 0.04 4.88
N THR A 215 0.32 -0.87 5.85
CA THR A 215 -0.91 -1.44 6.44
C THR A 215 -1.28 -0.73 7.76
N VAL A 216 -0.30 -0.34 8.56
CA VAL A 216 -0.49 0.35 9.85
C VAL A 216 -0.27 1.85 9.67
N ILE A 217 -1.30 2.53 9.16
CA ILE A 217 -1.21 3.96 8.84
C ILE A 217 -1.66 4.81 10.03
N PRO A 218 -0.82 5.75 10.54
CA PRO A 218 -1.17 6.56 11.71
C PRO A 218 -2.46 7.38 11.57
N VAL A 219 -2.76 7.90 10.37
CA VAL A 219 -3.97 8.69 10.13
C VAL A 219 -5.24 7.84 10.25
N ASN A 220 -5.18 6.54 9.95
CA ASN A 220 -6.33 5.64 10.05
C ASN A 220 -6.79 5.46 11.50
N LEU A 221 -5.91 5.67 12.48
CA LEU A 221 -6.27 5.70 13.89
C LEU A 221 -7.20 6.86 14.20
N LEU A 222 -6.88 8.04 13.65
CA LEU A 222 -7.69 9.25 13.80
C LEU A 222 -8.99 9.12 13.01
N MET A 223 -8.94 8.58 11.79
CA MET A 223 -10.10 8.37 10.93
C MET A 223 -11.08 7.36 11.53
N GLY A 224 -10.59 6.23 12.08
CA GLY A 224 -11.41 5.27 12.82
C GLY A 224 -12.10 5.93 14.00
N SER A 225 -11.39 6.81 14.73
CA SER A 225 -11.96 7.57 15.84
C SER A 225 -13.03 8.58 15.40
N SER A 226 -12.87 9.23 14.24
CA SER A 226 -13.84 10.21 13.73
C SER A 226 -15.09 9.55 13.16
N LEU A 227 -14.93 8.42 12.47
CA LEU A 227 -16.05 7.65 11.92
C LEU A 227 -16.90 7.04 13.04
N ALA A 228 -16.29 6.68 14.17
CA ALA A 228 -16.99 6.12 15.31
C ALA A 228 -17.96 7.09 15.99
N ARG A 229 -17.78 8.42 15.86
CA ARG A 229 -18.51 9.45 16.63
C ARG A 229 -20.04 9.33 16.54
N ASN A 230 -20.55 8.95 15.37
CA ASN A 230 -22.00 8.86 15.09
C ASN A 230 -22.49 7.41 14.98
N THR A 231 -21.78 6.46 15.60
CA THR A 231 -22.08 5.03 15.52
C THR A 231 -22.32 4.43 16.89
N THR A 232 -22.89 3.22 16.91
CA THR A 232 -23.09 2.46 18.15
C THR A 232 -21.97 1.44 18.34
N SER A 233 -21.69 1.04 19.58
CA SER A 233 -20.64 0.05 19.89
C SER A 233 -20.84 -1.28 19.16
N GLY A 234 -22.11 -1.71 19.00
CA GLY A 234 -22.47 -2.94 18.29
C GLY A 234 -22.23 -2.90 16.79
N SER A 235 -22.37 -1.74 16.13
CA SER A 235 -22.14 -1.58 14.69
C SER A 235 -20.69 -1.23 14.34
N MET A 236 -19.97 -0.59 15.27
CA MET A 236 -18.59 -0.15 15.08
C MET A 236 -17.59 -1.31 15.07
N ARG A 237 -17.67 -2.23 16.04
CA ARG A 237 -16.75 -3.39 16.14
C ARG A 237 -16.69 -4.23 14.86
N PRO A 238 -17.81 -4.75 14.33
CA PRO A 238 -17.78 -5.51 13.08
C PRO A 238 -17.37 -4.64 11.89
N GLY A 239 -17.71 -3.34 11.88
CA GLY A 239 -17.31 -2.41 10.82
C GLY A 239 -15.80 -2.23 10.71
N VAL A 240 -15.13 -1.96 11.84
CA VAL A 240 -13.67 -1.80 11.90
C VAL A 240 -12.95 -3.12 11.64
N ALA A 241 -13.46 -4.23 12.19
CA ALA A 241 -12.92 -5.56 11.94
C ALA A 241 -12.96 -5.91 10.45
N LEU A 242 -14.14 -5.77 9.81
CA LEU A 242 -14.32 -6.06 8.40
C LEU A 242 -13.44 -5.15 7.52
N ALA A 243 -13.31 -3.87 7.86
CA ALA A 243 -12.45 -2.96 7.11
C ALA A 243 -10.96 -3.35 7.15
N SER A 244 -10.47 -3.72 8.34
CA SER A 244 -9.07 -4.10 8.56
C SER A 244 -8.76 -5.47 7.97
N LEU A 245 -9.67 -6.45 8.11
CA LEU A 245 -9.53 -7.77 7.52
C LEU A 245 -9.57 -7.71 6.00
N LEU A 246 -10.46 -6.91 5.41
CA LEU A 246 -10.53 -6.74 3.97
C LEU A 246 -9.22 -6.13 3.44
N SER A 247 -8.67 -5.10 4.09
CA SER A 247 -7.37 -4.54 3.71
C SER A 247 -6.22 -5.55 3.78
N GLY A 248 -6.17 -6.36 4.85
CA GLY A 248 -5.19 -7.44 4.97
C GLY A 248 -5.34 -8.51 3.89
N LEU A 249 -6.59 -8.89 3.56
CA LEU A 249 -6.89 -9.87 2.52
C LEU A 249 -6.46 -9.37 1.14
N ILE A 250 -6.72 -8.10 0.82
CA ILE A 250 -6.28 -7.50 -0.44
C ILE A 250 -4.74 -7.54 -0.54
N SER A 251 -4.05 -7.16 0.53
CA SER A 251 -2.58 -7.16 0.57
C SER A 251 -2.01 -8.56 0.39
N MET A 252 -2.59 -9.57 1.06
CA MET A 252 -2.22 -10.98 0.87
C MET A 252 -2.46 -11.45 -0.57
N LEU A 253 -3.57 -11.03 -1.16
CA LEU A 253 -3.94 -11.41 -2.51
C LEU A 253 -2.97 -10.82 -3.55
N VAL A 254 -2.56 -9.56 -3.38
CA VAL A 254 -1.51 -8.93 -4.20
C VAL A 254 -0.17 -9.63 -4.01
N GLN A 255 0.19 -9.96 -2.76
CA GLN A 255 1.44 -10.66 -2.45
C GLN A 255 1.47 -12.08 -3.05
N LEU A 256 0.34 -12.77 -3.08
CA LEU A 256 0.17 -14.07 -3.73
C LEU A 256 0.35 -14.01 -5.24
N VAL A 257 -0.19 -12.98 -5.90
CA VAL A 257 0.05 -12.76 -7.33
C VAL A 257 1.52 -12.42 -7.57
N GLY A 258 2.13 -11.58 -6.72
CA GLY A 258 3.57 -11.31 -6.74
C GLY A 258 4.42 -12.57 -6.61
N ALA A 259 3.98 -13.56 -5.83
CA ALA A 259 4.68 -14.84 -5.68
C ALA A 259 4.73 -15.70 -6.95
N HIS A 260 4.01 -15.34 -8.00
CA HIS A 260 4.09 -15.96 -9.33
C HIS A 260 5.04 -15.24 -10.29
N VAL A 261 5.60 -14.09 -9.90
CA VAL A 261 6.63 -13.42 -10.70
C VAL A 261 7.82 -14.37 -10.89
N PRO A 262 8.33 -14.56 -12.12
CA PRO A 262 9.47 -15.42 -12.38
C PRO A 262 10.68 -15.04 -11.54
N SER A 263 11.49 -16.02 -11.16
CA SER A 263 12.74 -15.76 -10.41
C SER A 263 13.67 -14.85 -11.21
N ARG A 264 14.27 -13.88 -10.54
CA ARG A 264 15.19 -12.91 -11.13
C ARG A 264 16.60 -13.10 -10.56
N PRO A 265 17.65 -12.70 -11.30
CA PRO A 265 18.99 -12.59 -10.74
C PRO A 265 19.00 -11.60 -9.55
N PRO A 266 19.81 -11.84 -8.51
CA PRO A 266 19.79 -11.02 -7.28
C PRO A 266 20.23 -9.56 -7.51
N CYS A 267 20.89 -9.26 -8.62
CA CYS A 267 21.30 -7.90 -8.98
C CYS A 267 20.21 -7.09 -9.69
N VAL A 268 19.09 -7.69 -10.09
CA VAL A 268 18.01 -7.01 -10.80
C VAL A 268 16.91 -6.65 -9.80
N PRO A 269 16.64 -5.35 -9.56
CA PRO A 269 15.62 -4.93 -8.61
C PRO A 269 14.20 -5.25 -9.12
N PHE A 270 13.25 -5.37 -8.19
CA PHE A 270 11.84 -5.47 -8.55
C PHE A 270 11.34 -4.19 -9.21
N GLU A 271 10.72 -4.34 -10.38
CA GLU A 271 9.96 -3.28 -11.03
C GLU A 271 8.50 -3.71 -11.19
N LEU A 272 7.58 -2.74 -11.15
CA LEU A 272 6.14 -3.04 -11.22
C LEU A 272 5.73 -3.66 -12.59
N ILE A 273 6.56 -3.48 -13.62
CA ILE A 273 6.39 -4.13 -14.93
C ILE A 273 6.42 -5.66 -14.83
N ASP A 274 7.20 -6.22 -13.88
CA ASP A 274 7.28 -7.66 -13.68
C ASP A 274 5.94 -8.24 -13.22
N LEU A 275 5.20 -7.46 -12.43
CA LEU A 275 3.83 -7.80 -12.03
C LEU A 275 2.85 -7.63 -13.19
N ALA A 276 3.01 -6.60 -14.02
CA ALA A 276 2.15 -6.35 -15.17
C ALA A 276 2.17 -7.53 -16.15
N HIS A 277 3.34 -8.08 -16.47
CA HIS A 277 3.45 -9.27 -17.34
C HIS A 277 2.72 -10.50 -16.76
N VAL A 278 2.74 -10.67 -15.44
CA VAL A 278 2.00 -11.76 -14.76
C VAL A 278 0.49 -11.55 -14.89
N LEU A 279 0.03 -10.31 -14.77
CA LEU A 279 -1.39 -9.96 -14.93
C LEU A 279 -1.86 -10.15 -16.38
N GLU A 280 -1.08 -9.68 -17.37
CA GLU A 280 -1.33 -9.83 -18.80
C GLU A 280 -1.37 -11.30 -19.25
N GLY A 281 -0.50 -12.14 -18.69
CA GLY A 281 -0.47 -13.57 -19.00
C GLY A 281 -1.78 -14.31 -18.69
N VAL A 282 -2.62 -13.78 -17.79
CA VAL A 282 -3.92 -14.38 -17.43
C VAL A 282 -5.10 -13.57 -17.96
N MET A 283 -5.04 -12.24 -17.91
CA MET A 283 -6.16 -11.37 -18.32
C MET A 283 -6.13 -11.02 -19.82
N GLY A 284 -5.02 -11.27 -20.51
CA GLY A 284 -4.78 -10.81 -21.88
C GLY A 284 -4.19 -9.40 -21.95
N PRO A 285 -3.64 -8.99 -23.10
CA PRO A 285 -3.08 -7.65 -23.30
C PRO A 285 -4.17 -6.58 -23.20
N ALA A 286 -3.84 -5.44 -22.58
CA ALA A 286 -4.74 -4.30 -22.47
C ALA A 286 -4.90 -3.61 -23.84
N GLY A 287 -6.07 -3.71 -24.46
CA GLY A 287 -6.43 -2.92 -25.65
C GLY A 287 -6.49 -3.66 -26.98
N ASP A 288 -6.33 -5.00 -27.01
CA ASP A 288 -6.61 -5.80 -28.21
C ASP A 288 -8.05 -6.35 -28.16
N SER A 289 -9.01 -5.47 -28.38
CA SER A 289 -10.39 -5.80 -28.80
C SER A 289 -10.96 -4.72 -29.69
#